data_AF-K1JW10-F1
#
_entry.id   AF-K1JW10-F1
#
_cell.length_a   1.000
_cell.length_b   1.000
_cell.length_c   1.000
_cell.angle_alpha   90.00
_cell.angle_beta   90.00
_cell.angle_gamma   90.00
#
_symmetry.space_group_name_H-M   'P 1'
#
loop_
_entity.id
_entity.type
_entity.pdbx_description
1 polymer ?
#
loop_
_entity_poly.entity_id
_entity_poly.type
_entity_poly.pdbx_seq_one_letter_code
_entity_poly.pdbx_strand_id
1 'polypeptide(L)'
;MHTTTPSYIVELPLRVNDQQNRFLEKAFEFGRTLYNATLGTALGRLQRMRETQEWRVARDMPKGKARTKAFSAVHKAFGLTEFGLTIIANNHRKASGRKDIGAHEAQSIGKAVWRALQRHMFRKAGRPRFKTFWRGLNSIEGTNNQEIMYKLSTLLRTVDKPEGNG
;
A
#
# COMPACT_ATOMS: atom_id res chain seq x y z
N MET A 1 4.58 -8.26 -32.22
CA MET A 1 3.52 -9.03 -31.55
C MET A 1 4.11 -9.55 -30.23
N HIS A 2 3.57 -9.14 -29.08
CA HIS A 2 3.99 -9.74 -27.80
C HIS A 2 3.19 -11.02 -27.60
N THR A 3 3.86 -12.17 -27.65
CA THR A 3 3.29 -13.47 -27.28
C THR A 3 3.03 -13.45 -25.77
N THR A 4 1.77 -13.50 -25.37
CA THR A 4 1.39 -13.59 -23.95
C THR A 4 1.50 -15.05 -23.55
N THR A 5 2.51 -15.41 -22.77
CA THR A 5 2.60 -16.75 -22.18
C THR A 5 1.43 -16.93 -21.22
N PRO A 6 0.58 -17.96 -21.39
CA PRO A 6 -0.49 -18.23 -20.44
C PRO A 6 0.12 -18.53 -19.08
N SER A 7 -0.34 -17.81 -18.06
CA SER A 7 0.04 -18.00 -16.65
C SER A 7 -1.21 -18.32 -15.85
N TYR A 8 -1.06 -19.14 -14.80
CA TYR A 8 -2.12 -19.45 -13.85
C TYR A 8 -1.63 -19.16 -12.43
N ILE A 9 -2.55 -18.77 -11.55
CA ILE A 9 -2.28 -18.48 -10.14
C ILE A 9 -2.76 -19.67 -9.32
N VAL A 10 -1.88 -20.22 -8.48
CA VAL A 10 -2.23 -21.23 -7.47
C VAL A 10 -2.22 -20.58 -6.10
N GLU A 11 -3.35 -20.65 -5.40
CA GLU A 11 -3.45 -20.30 -4.00
C GLU A 11 -3.43 -21.59 -3.17
N LEU A 12 -2.40 -21.78 -2.33
CA LEU A 12 -2.31 -22.92 -1.41
C LEU A 12 -2.46 -22.43 0.03
N PRO A 13 -3.16 -23.19 0.90
CA PRO A 13 -3.27 -22.83 2.31
C PRO A 13 -1.89 -22.89 2.98
N LEU A 14 -1.52 -21.81 3.65
CA LEU A 14 -0.26 -21.75 4.39
C LEU A 14 -0.43 -22.47 5.73
N ARG A 15 0.26 -23.59 5.92
CA ARG A 15 0.38 -24.24 7.23
C ARG A 15 1.48 -23.55 8.02
N VAL A 16 1.10 -22.84 9.08
CA VAL A 16 2.01 -22.12 9.97
C VAL A 16 1.94 -22.69 11.38
N ASN A 17 3.05 -22.68 12.09
CA ASN A 17 3.06 -22.89 13.54
C ASN A 17 2.70 -21.58 14.28
N ASP A 18 2.47 -21.67 15.59
CA ASP A 18 2.07 -20.52 16.41
C ASP A 18 3.09 -19.37 16.39
N GLN A 19 4.38 -19.68 16.32
CA GLN A 19 5.44 -18.67 16.26
C GLN A 19 5.39 -17.89 14.94
N GLN A 20 5.22 -18.60 13.83
CA GLN A 20 5.06 -18.02 12.50
C GLN A 20 3.77 -17.20 12.42
N ASN A 21 2.67 -17.69 12.99
CA ASN A 21 1.40 -16.95 13.00
C ASN A 21 1.53 -15.62 13.77
N ARG A 22 2.14 -15.64 14.96
CA ARG A 22 2.40 -14.41 15.74
C ARG A 22 3.29 -13.42 14.99
N PHE A 23 4.27 -13.91 14.23
CA PHE A 23 5.10 -13.05 13.38
C PHE A 23 4.26 -12.40 12.27
N LEU A 24 3.45 -13.19 11.57
CA LEU A 24 2.58 -12.71 10.50
C LEU A 24 1.59 -11.66 11.02
N GLU A 25 0.91 -11.89 12.14
CA GLU A 25 0.00 -10.92 12.74
C GLU A 25 0.69 -9.58 13.04
N LYS A 26 1.89 -9.61 13.63
CA LYS A 26 2.68 -8.40 13.92
C LYS A 26 3.10 -7.68 12.64
N ALA A 27 3.53 -8.42 11.63
CA ALA A 27 3.91 -7.87 10.33
C ALA A 27 2.71 -7.23 9.64
N PHE A 28 1.57 -7.92 9.55
CA PHE A 28 0.36 -7.41 8.90
C PHE A 28 -0.20 -6.17 9.59
N GLU A 29 -0.23 -6.17 10.93
CA GLU A 29 -0.64 -5.01 11.69
C GLU A 29 0.32 -3.83 11.48
N PHE A 30 1.63 -4.10 11.46
CA PHE A 30 2.60 -3.06 11.15
C PHE A 30 2.41 -2.51 9.72
N GLY A 31 2.23 -3.37 8.73
CA GLY A 31 1.98 -2.98 7.34
C GLY A 31 0.74 -2.12 7.21
N ARG A 32 -0.34 -2.47 7.93
CA ARG A 32 -1.57 -1.67 8.00
C ARG A 32 -1.29 -0.26 8.55
N THR A 33 -0.57 -0.18 9.68
CA THR A 33 -0.21 1.12 10.27
C THR A 33 0.66 1.95 9.34
N LEU A 34 1.63 1.30 8.67
CA LEU A 34 2.55 1.93 7.74
C LEU A 34 1.83 2.47 6.50
N TYR A 35 0.90 1.68 5.95
CA TYR A 35 0.03 2.11 4.86
C TYR A 35 -0.77 3.36 5.25
N ASN A 36 -1.41 3.35 6.43
CA ASN A 36 -2.24 4.46 6.90
C ASN A 36 -1.41 5.72 7.17
N ALA A 37 -0.25 5.60 7.80
CA ALA A 37 0.67 6.72 8.05
C ALA A 37 1.16 7.36 6.74
N THR A 38 1.52 6.52 5.76
CA THR A 38 1.95 6.96 4.43
C THR A 38 0.80 7.65 3.68
N LEU A 39 -0.39 7.05 3.68
CA LEU A 39 -1.58 7.64 3.05
C LEU A 39 -1.99 8.96 3.72
N GLY A 40 -1.96 9.04 5.06
CA GLY A 40 -2.26 10.27 5.80
C GLY A 40 -1.31 11.41 5.42
N THR A 41 -0.01 11.11 5.38
CA THR A 41 1.03 12.06 4.95
C THR A 41 0.81 12.51 3.50
N ALA A 42 0.51 11.57 2.60
CA ALA A 42 0.25 11.86 1.20
C ALA A 42 -1.00 12.72 0.99
N LEU A 43 -2.09 12.45 1.70
CA LEU A 43 -3.32 13.24 1.64
C LEU A 43 -3.11 14.65 2.21
N GLY A 44 -2.38 14.80 3.31
CA GLY A 44 -2.03 16.11 3.85
C GLY A 44 -1.12 16.93 2.92
N ARG A 45 -0.17 16.29 2.25
CA ARG A 45 0.65 16.93 1.20
C ARG A 45 -0.18 17.32 -0.03
N LEU A 46 -1.10 16.46 -0.47
CA LEU A 46 -2.02 16.74 -1.57
C LEU A 46 -2.93 17.92 -1.26
N GLN A 47 -3.45 18.02 -0.03
CA GLN A 47 -4.25 19.15 0.40
C GLN A 47 -3.45 20.46 0.34
N ARG A 48 -2.28 20.51 0.99
CA ARG A 48 -1.40 21.68 0.95
C ARG A 48 -0.99 22.07 -0.46
N MET A 49 -0.69 21.09 -1.32
CA MET A 49 -0.37 21.33 -2.72
C MET A 49 -1.52 22.03 -3.46
N ARG A 50 -2.78 21.64 -3.20
CA ARG A 50 -3.94 22.26 -3.85
C ARG A 50 -4.21 23.69 -3.38
N GLU A 51 -3.70 24.06 -2.21
CA GLU A 51 -3.84 25.40 -1.66
C GLU A 51 -2.85 26.39 -2.31
N THR A 52 -1.74 25.91 -2.90
CA THR A 52 -0.69 26.78 -3.43
C THR A 52 -1.02 27.43 -4.77
N GLN A 53 -0.33 28.54 -5.05
CA GLN A 53 -0.52 29.30 -6.28
C GLN A 53 -0.02 28.54 -7.51
N GLU A 54 1.10 27.81 -7.40
CA GLU A 54 1.68 27.06 -8.53
C GLU A 54 0.70 25.99 -9.03
N TRP A 55 -0.03 25.35 -8.12
CA TRP A 55 -1.06 24.38 -8.49
C TRP A 55 -2.25 25.05 -9.19
N ARG A 56 -2.69 26.23 -8.71
CA ARG A 56 -3.78 26.99 -9.36
C ARG A 56 -3.38 27.43 -10.76
N VAL A 57 -2.17 27.96 -10.94
CA VAL A 57 -1.63 28.33 -12.25
C VAL A 57 -1.59 27.11 -13.19
N ALA A 58 -1.06 25.98 -12.72
CA ALA A 58 -1.04 24.75 -13.54
C ALA A 58 -2.45 24.23 -13.88
N ARG A 59 -3.42 24.40 -12.99
CA ARG A 59 -4.82 24.03 -13.22
C ARG A 59 -5.46 24.85 -14.34
N ASP A 60 -5.21 26.15 -14.34
CA ASP A 60 -5.85 27.12 -15.24
C ASP A 60 -5.20 27.17 -16.63
N MET A 61 -4.00 26.57 -16.79
CA MET A 61 -3.37 26.37 -18.10
C MET A 61 -4.23 25.53 -19.06
N PRO A 62 -4.20 25.82 -20.38
CA PRO A 62 -4.84 24.97 -21.38
C PRO A 62 -4.22 23.57 -21.42
N LYS A 63 -5.02 22.57 -21.82
CA LYS A 63 -4.55 21.19 -21.94
C LYS A 63 -3.40 21.13 -22.96
N GLY A 64 -2.27 20.55 -22.56
CA GLY A 64 -1.10 20.41 -23.43
C GLY A 64 0.15 20.00 -22.66
N LYS A 65 1.27 19.90 -23.38
CA LYS A 65 2.57 19.48 -22.81
C LYS A 65 3.05 20.41 -21.69
N ALA A 66 2.84 21.73 -21.83
CA ALA A 66 3.21 22.73 -20.83
C ALA A 66 2.49 22.51 -19.50
N ARG A 67 1.17 22.28 -19.54
CA ARG A 67 0.35 21.96 -18.36
C ARG A 67 0.83 20.69 -17.66
N THR A 68 1.10 19.63 -18.42
CA THR A 68 1.64 18.39 -17.85
C THR A 68 2.99 18.62 -17.17
N LYS A 69 3.88 19.41 -17.77
CA LYS A 69 5.18 19.76 -17.16
C LYS A 69 5.01 20.55 -15.86
N ALA A 70 4.09 21.51 -15.83
CA ALA A 70 3.78 22.28 -14.63
C ALA A 70 3.26 21.39 -13.49
N PHE A 71 2.28 20.51 -13.76
CA PHE A 71 1.79 19.56 -12.76
C PHE A 71 2.89 18.61 -12.27
N SER A 72 3.71 18.08 -13.18
CA SER A 72 4.82 17.20 -12.80
C SER A 72 5.83 17.92 -11.89
N ALA A 73 6.12 19.19 -12.14
CA ALA A 73 7.00 20.00 -11.28
C ALA A 73 6.41 20.19 -9.88
N VAL A 74 5.12 20.56 -9.80
CA VAL A 74 4.41 20.72 -8.52
C VAL A 74 4.36 19.39 -7.76
N HIS A 75 4.00 18.29 -8.42
CA HIS A 75 3.96 16.97 -7.78
C HIS A 75 5.33 16.57 -7.23
N LYS A 76 6.42 16.82 -7.98
CA LYS A 76 7.79 16.55 -7.55
C LYS A 76 8.18 17.38 -6.33
N ALA A 77 7.85 18.67 -6.31
CA ALA A 77 8.13 19.56 -5.18
C ALA A 77 7.47 19.07 -3.88
N PHE A 78 6.25 18.54 -3.97
CA PHE A 78 5.53 17.97 -2.81
C PHE A 78 5.90 16.50 -2.52
N GLY A 79 6.76 15.87 -3.33
CA GLY A 79 7.10 14.45 -3.21
C GLY A 79 5.90 13.53 -3.47
N LEU A 80 4.89 14.00 -4.21
CA LEU A 80 3.73 13.22 -4.65
C LEU A 80 4.04 12.49 -5.94
N THR A 81 5.02 11.61 -5.88
CA THR A 81 5.44 10.70 -6.94
C THR A 81 5.54 9.29 -6.35
N GLU A 82 5.60 8.27 -7.20
CA GLU A 82 5.79 6.89 -6.75
C GLU A 82 7.01 6.78 -5.83
N PHE A 83 8.16 7.26 -6.31
CA PHE A 83 9.42 7.25 -5.57
C PHE A 83 9.35 8.08 -4.29
N GLY A 84 8.67 9.24 -4.32
CA GLY A 84 8.48 10.06 -3.12
C GLY A 84 7.71 9.31 -2.04
N LEU A 85 6.65 8.57 -2.40
CA LEU A 85 5.87 7.79 -1.45
C LEU A 85 6.60 6.54 -0.94
N THR A 86 7.45 5.90 -1.76
CA THR A 86 8.31 4.80 -1.27
C THR A 86 9.34 5.26 -0.24
N ILE A 87 9.87 6.48 -0.40
CA ILE A 87 10.75 7.11 0.60
C ILE A 87 9.96 7.41 1.88
N ILE A 88 8.79 8.03 1.79
CA ILE A 88 7.96 8.35 2.95
C ILE A 88 7.62 7.08 3.73
N ALA A 89 7.21 6.01 3.04
CA ALA A 89 6.93 4.73 3.69
C ALA A 89 8.17 4.17 4.41
N ASN A 90 9.35 4.24 3.79
CA ASN A 90 10.58 3.80 4.47
C ASN A 90 10.96 4.68 5.67
N ASN A 91 10.71 5.98 5.59
CA ASN A 91 10.98 6.89 6.71
C ASN A 91 10.04 6.58 7.88
N HIS A 92 8.75 6.35 7.63
CA HIS A 92 7.80 5.90 8.66
C HIS A 92 8.20 4.55 9.25
N ARG A 93 8.68 3.61 8.42
CA ARG A 93 9.20 2.32 8.89
C ARG A 93 10.38 2.52 9.84
N LYS A 94 11.38 3.31 9.44
CA LYS A 94 12.57 3.62 10.27
C LYS A 94 12.18 4.31 11.58
N ALA A 95 11.29 5.30 11.51
CA ALA A 95 10.83 6.05 12.68
C ALA A 95 10.08 5.20 13.71
N SER A 96 9.43 4.10 13.27
CA SER A 96 8.73 3.19 14.18
C SER A 96 9.66 2.36 15.07
N GLY A 97 10.94 2.21 14.70
CA GLY A 97 11.88 1.29 15.36
C GLY A 97 11.58 -0.21 15.18
N ARG A 98 10.45 -0.56 14.55
CA ARG A 98 10.01 -1.95 14.35
C ARG A 98 10.76 -2.61 13.20
N LYS A 99 10.96 -3.92 13.32
CA LYS A 99 11.66 -4.77 12.34
C LYS A 99 10.78 -5.86 11.73
N ASP A 100 9.46 -5.78 11.95
CA ASP A 100 8.50 -6.80 11.46
C ASP A 100 8.32 -6.76 9.93
N ILE A 101 8.67 -5.65 9.29
CA ILE A 101 8.63 -5.45 7.84
C ILE A 101 9.96 -4.85 7.38
N GLY A 102 10.49 -5.34 6.26
CA GLY A 102 11.71 -4.86 5.63
C GLY A 102 11.54 -3.61 4.77
N ALA A 103 12.63 -3.18 4.15
CA ALA A 103 12.64 -1.99 3.30
C ALA A 103 11.87 -2.20 1.99
N HIS A 104 11.95 -3.40 1.41
CA HIS A 104 11.32 -3.73 0.13
C HIS A 104 9.80 -3.78 0.23
N GLU A 105 9.27 -4.32 1.32
CA GLU A 105 7.85 -4.37 1.62
C GLU A 105 7.30 -2.96 1.91
N ALA A 106 8.06 -2.12 2.63
CA ALA A 106 7.69 -0.73 2.82
C ALA A 106 7.67 0.05 1.49
N GLN A 107 8.57 -0.26 0.54
CA GLN A 107 8.51 0.31 -0.81
C GLN A 107 7.22 -0.12 -1.52
N SER A 108 6.86 -1.40 -1.49
CA SER A 108 5.62 -1.89 -2.09
C SER A 108 4.38 -1.25 -1.47
N ILE A 109 4.35 -1.05 -0.14
CA ILE A 109 3.30 -0.28 0.53
C ILE A 109 3.24 1.15 -0.01
N GLY A 110 4.39 1.82 -0.17
CA GLY A 110 4.48 3.14 -0.80
C GLY A 110 3.91 3.17 -2.22
N LYS A 111 4.22 2.17 -3.04
CA LYS A 111 3.67 1.99 -4.39
C LYS A 111 2.16 1.76 -4.38
N ALA A 112 1.65 0.97 -3.44
CA ALA A 112 0.22 0.73 -3.29
C ALA A 112 -0.53 2.01 -2.88
N VAL A 113 0.05 2.82 -2.00
CA VAL A 113 -0.48 4.15 -1.64
C VAL A 113 -0.45 5.08 -2.86
N TRP A 114 0.64 5.09 -3.64
CA TRP A 114 0.73 5.86 -4.87
C TRP A 114 -0.37 5.50 -5.86
N ARG A 115 -0.58 4.21 -6.15
CA ARG A 115 -1.64 3.75 -7.04
C ARG A 115 -3.02 4.26 -6.59
N ALA A 116 -3.31 4.18 -5.29
CA ALA A 116 -4.57 4.67 -4.74
C ALA A 116 -4.71 6.20 -4.86
N LEU A 117 -3.65 6.95 -4.51
CA LEU A 117 -3.62 8.41 -4.59
C LEU A 117 -3.73 8.89 -6.04
N GLN A 118 -3.01 8.27 -6.96
CA GLN A 118 -3.02 8.58 -8.39
C GLN A 118 -4.43 8.45 -8.96
N ARG A 119 -5.14 7.35 -8.65
CA ARG A 119 -6.55 7.18 -9.09
C ARG A 119 -7.46 8.28 -8.54
N HIS A 120 -7.22 8.72 -7.31
CA HIS A 120 -7.96 9.83 -6.72
C HIS A 120 -7.65 11.19 -7.39
N MET A 121 -6.37 11.47 -7.64
CA MET A 121 -5.93 12.72 -8.27
C MET A 121 -6.50 12.89 -9.68
N PHE A 122 -6.53 11.81 -10.47
CA PHE A 122 -7.03 11.81 -11.84
C PHE A 122 -8.52 11.44 -11.96
N ARG A 123 -9.30 11.55 -10.87
CA ARG A 123 -10.75 11.29 -10.84
C ARG A 123 -11.18 9.92 -11.38
N LYS A 124 -10.28 8.92 -11.31
CA LYS A 124 -10.59 7.52 -11.66
C LYS A 124 -11.22 6.75 -10.50
N ALA A 125 -11.14 7.28 -9.28
CA ALA A 125 -11.74 6.70 -8.07
C ALA A 125 -11.98 7.79 -7.01
N GLY A 126 -12.79 7.45 -5.99
CA GLY A 126 -13.02 8.30 -4.82
C GLY A 126 -11.78 8.49 -3.94
N ARG A 127 -11.93 9.24 -2.84
CA ARG A 127 -10.85 9.46 -1.86
C ARG A 127 -10.41 8.11 -1.25
N PRO A 128 -9.10 7.77 -1.27
CA PRO A 128 -8.62 6.53 -0.67
C PRO A 128 -8.89 6.54 0.84
N ARG A 129 -9.27 5.39 1.37
CA ARG A 129 -9.61 5.23 2.80
C ARG A 129 -8.48 4.52 3.53
N PHE A 130 -8.35 4.82 4.82
CA PHE A 130 -7.48 4.07 5.71
C PHE A 130 -7.95 2.61 5.85
N LYS A 131 -6.97 1.72 6.05
CA LYS A 131 -7.19 0.31 6.33
C LYS A 131 -7.55 0.14 7.80
N THR A 132 -8.77 -0.32 8.05
CA THR A 132 -9.26 -0.70 9.38
C THR A 132 -8.59 -1.98 9.85
N PHE A 133 -8.54 -2.22 11.16
CA PHE A 133 -8.06 -3.47 11.74
C PHE A 133 -8.73 -4.71 11.13
N TRP A 134 -10.06 -4.72 11.04
CA TRP A 134 -10.84 -5.87 10.54
C TRP A 134 -10.62 -6.23 9.06
N ARG A 135 -10.43 -5.24 8.19
CA ARG A 135 -10.14 -5.48 6.76
C ARG A 135 -8.65 -5.64 6.47
N GLY A 136 -7.79 -5.05 7.31
CA GLY A 136 -6.34 -5.15 7.22
C GLY A 136 -5.73 -4.92 5.84
N LEU A 137 -4.57 -5.54 5.64
CA LEU A 137 -3.98 -5.80 4.33
C LEU A 137 -4.21 -7.28 3.99
N ASN A 138 -4.46 -7.56 2.71
CA ASN A 138 -4.66 -8.94 2.22
C ASN A 138 -3.36 -9.59 1.72
N SER A 139 -2.29 -8.82 1.59
CA SER A 139 -0.97 -9.27 1.15
C SER A 139 0.07 -8.21 1.48
N ILE A 140 1.32 -8.64 1.68
CA ILE A 140 2.50 -7.78 1.77
C ILE A 140 3.59 -8.38 0.87
N GLU A 141 3.86 -7.69 -0.24
CA GLU A 141 4.87 -8.09 -1.22
C GLU A 141 6.15 -7.26 -1.06
N GLY A 142 7.33 -7.86 -1.20
CA GLY A 142 8.59 -7.14 -1.34
C GLY A 142 8.86 -6.79 -2.81
N THR A 143 9.50 -5.64 -3.08
CA THR A 143 9.89 -5.25 -4.45
C THR A 143 10.92 -6.17 -5.12
N ASN A 144 11.49 -7.12 -4.39
CA ASN A 144 12.48 -8.11 -4.85
C ASN A 144 11.85 -9.49 -5.12
N ASN A 145 10.52 -9.56 -5.30
CA ASN A 145 9.75 -10.80 -5.46
C ASN A 145 9.90 -11.79 -4.29
N GLN A 146 10.33 -11.31 -3.11
CA GLN A 146 10.15 -12.04 -1.86
C GLN A 146 8.82 -11.56 -1.28
N GLU A 147 7.79 -12.39 -1.40
CA GLU A 147 6.42 -12.03 -1.01
C GLU A 147 5.96 -12.87 0.17
N ILE A 148 5.30 -12.21 1.12
CA ILE A 148 4.49 -12.88 2.15
C ILE A 148 3.03 -12.64 1.77
N MET A 149 2.47 -13.57 0.98
CA MET A 149 1.04 -13.59 0.73
C MET A 149 0.32 -14.17 1.94
N TYR A 150 -0.55 -13.40 2.57
CA TYR A 150 -1.37 -13.87 3.69
C TYR A 150 -2.77 -13.29 3.60
N LYS A 151 -3.72 -14.18 3.30
CA LYS A 151 -5.14 -13.90 3.37
C LYS A 151 -5.62 -14.45 4.71
N LEU A 152 -6.10 -13.58 5.61
CA LEU A 152 -6.83 -14.04 6.79
C LEU A 152 -8.15 -14.62 6.29
N SER A 153 -8.21 -15.93 6.03
CA SER A 153 -9.50 -16.60 5.90
C SER A 153 -10.23 -16.41 7.22
N THR A 154 -11.42 -15.81 7.16
CA THR A 154 -12.33 -15.74 8.29
C THR A 154 -12.39 -17.13 8.92
N LEU A 155 -11.95 -17.24 10.17
CA LEU A 155 -11.93 -18.48 10.93
C LEU A 155 -13.35 -19.04 10.98
N LEU A 156 -13.65 -20.04 10.17
CA LEU A 156 -14.59 -21.07 10.60
C LEU A 156 -13.80 -21.85 11.66
N ARG A 157 -14.06 -21.54 12.93
CA ARG A 157 -13.72 -22.43 14.03
C ARG A 157 -14.39 -23.77 13.72
N THR A 158 -13.66 -24.72 13.18
CA THR A 158 -14.03 -26.13 13.33
C THR A 158 -13.77 -26.43 14.79
N VAL A 159 -14.86 -26.47 15.56
CA VAL A 159 -14.86 -27.09 16.88
C VAL A 159 -14.59 -28.57 16.60
N ASP A 160 -13.35 -29.02 16.81
CA ASP A 160 -13.07 -30.44 16.86
C ASP A 160 -13.90 -31.02 18.00
N LYS A 161 -14.90 -31.81 17.62
CA LYS A 161 -15.76 -32.55 18.53
C LYS A 161 -14.88 -33.65 19.15
N PRO A 162 -14.86 -33.83 20.48
CA PRO A 162 -14.12 -34.94 21.07
C PRO A 162 -14.74 -36.25 20.58
N GLU A 163 -13.92 -37.12 19.98
CA GLU A 163 -14.33 -38.48 19.67
C GLU A 163 -14.62 -39.21 20.98
N GLY A 164 -15.91 -39.51 21.19
CA GLY A 164 -16.39 -40.40 22.22
C GLY A 164 -16.57 -41.80 21.65
N ASN A 165 -15.94 -42.75 22.36
CA ASN A 165 -16.25 -44.16 22.56
C ASN A 165 -16.28 -45.15 21.38
N GLY A 166 -15.38 -46.13 21.52
CA GLY A 166 -15.49 -47.51 21.07
C GLY A 166 -14.52 -48.37 21.86
#